data_AF-A0A1M3GCK9-F1
#
_entry.id   AF-A0A1M3GCK9-F1
#
_cell.length_a   1.000
_cell.length_b   1.000
_cell.length_c   1.000
_cell.angle_alpha   90.00
_cell.angle_beta   90.00
_cell.angle_gamma   90.00
#
_symmetry.space_group_name_H-M   'P 1'
#
loop_
_entity.id
_entity.type
_entity.pdbx_description
1 polymer ?
#
loop_
_entity_poly.entity_id
_entity_poly.type
_entity_poly.pdbx_seq_one_letter_code
_entity_poly.pdbx_strand_id
1 'polypeptide(L)'
;MKRELLWYKICPFCNQGRLFIFKNLDANKLYLHCEECERGYYDPSQISVENSFLTLQEDFEAVAATSADIKEYGWGELEINA
;
A
#
# COMPACT_ATOMS: atom_id res chain seq x y z
N MET A 1 6.43 -5.23 21.37
CA MET A 1 7.14 -4.69 20.20
C MET A 1 6.11 -4.12 19.24
N LYS A 2 6.13 -2.80 18.98
CA LYS A 2 5.33 -2.21 17.89
C LYS A 2 5.99 -2.64 16.57
N ARG A 3 5.22 -3.21 15.63
CA ARG A 3 5.68 -3.37 14.25
C ARG A 3 5.66 -1.98 13.61
N GLU A 4 6.80 -1.54 13.08
CA GLU A 4 6.88 -0.34 12.25
C GLU A 4 6.19 -0.64 10.91
N LEU A 5 5.31 0.26 10.46
CA LEU A 5 4.52 0.09 9.25
C LEU A 5 5.17 0.90 8.14
N LEU A 6 5.53 0.23 7.06
CA LEU A 6 6.22 0.85 5.93
C LEU A 6 5.23 1.62 5.06
N TRP A 7 5.58 2.86 4.69
CA TRP A 7 4.72 3.72 3.88
C TRP A 7 5.49 4.51 2.83
N TYR A 8 4.84 4.82 1.70
CA TYR A 8 5.50 5.43 0.54
C TYR A 8 5.29 6.96 0.47
N LYS A 9 4.04 7.42 0.37
CA LYS A 9 3.72 8.85 0.19
C LYS A 9 2.34 9.20 0.71
N ILE A 10 2.01 10.49 0.68
CA ILE A 10 0.66 10.97 0.96
C ILE A 10 -0.30 10.55 -0.15
N CYS A 11 -1.48 10.10 0.24
CA CYS A 11 -2.55 9.66 -0.64
C CYS A 11 -3.06 10.83 -1.49
N PRO A 12 -2.99 10.75 -2.83
CA PRO A 12 -3.45 11.83 -3.70
C PRO A 12 -4.98 11.92 -3.80
N PHE A 13 -5.71 10.90 -3.36
CA PHE A 13 -7.18 10.92 -3.35
C PHE A 13 -7.72 11.85 -2.25
N CYS A 14 -7.25 11.71 -1.01
CA CYS A 14 -7.72 12.49 0.13
C CYS A 14 -6.78 13.64 0.54
N ASN A 15 -5.54 13.64 0.04
CA ASN A 15 -4.47 14.58 0.37
C ASN A 15 -4.16 14.69 1.88
N GLN A 16 -4.41 13.61 2.64
CA GLN A 16 -4.28 13.58 4.10
C GLN A 16 -3.54 12.33 4.58
N GLY A 17 -4.08 11.14 4.32
CA GLY A 17 -3.53 9.90 4.86
C GLY A 17 -2.26 9.41 4.17
N ARG A 18 -1.43 8.66 4.90
CA ARG A 18 -0.27 7.95 4.34
C ARG A 18 -0.71 6.70 3.59
N LEU A 19 0.03 6.37 2.53
CA LEU A 19 -0.09 5.12 1.79
C LEU A 19 0.86 4.07 2.35
N PHE A 20 0.33 3.23 3.24
CA PHE A 20 1.04 2.08 3.80
C PHE A 20 1.13 0.94 2.79
N ILE A 21 2.18 0.11 2.89
CA ILE A 21 2.40 -1.01 2.00
C ILE A 21 1.90 -2.28 2.65
N PHE A 22 0.94 -2.93 2.00
CA PHE A 22 0.35 -4.19 2.42
C PHE A 22 0.57 -5.26 1.36
N LYS A 23 0.53 -6.52 1.79
CA LYS A 23 0.55 -7.70 0.94
C LYS A 23 -0.83 -8.35 0.98
N ASN A 24 -1.49 -8.40 -0.16
CA ASN A 24 -2.66 -9.25 -0.38
C ASN A 24 -2.16 -10.70 -0.46
N LEU A 25 -2.63 -11.55 0.44
CA LEU A 25 -2.20 -12.95 0.56
C LEU A 25 -2.79 -13.86 -0.51
N ASP A 26 -3.97 -13.52 -1.02
CA ASP A 26 -4.73 -14.35 -1.96
C ASP A 26 -4.15 -14.20 -3.38
N ALA A 27 -3.84 -12.96 -3.77
CA ALA A 27 -3.20 -12.65 -5.05
C ALA A 27 -1.68 -12.72 -4.98
N ASN A 28 -1.12 -12.81 -3.77
CA ASN A 28 0.32 -12.71 -3.48
C ASN A 28 0.95 -11.48 -4.15
N LYS A 29 0.39 -10.30 -3.89
CA LYS A 29 0.81 -9.01 -4.47
C LYS A 29 0.86 -7.92 -3.42
N LEU A 30 1.76 -6.95 -3.63
CA LEU A 30 1.75 -5.72 -2.85
C LEU A 30 0.68 -4.75 -3.35
N TYR A 31 0.15 -3.95 -2.44
CA TYR A 31 -0.68 -2.80 -2.72
C TYR A 31 -0.42 -1.71 -1.69
N LEU A 32 -0.70 -0.47 -2.06
CA LEU A 32 -0.73 0.67 -1.16
C LEU A 32 -2.12 0.80 -0.55
N HIS A 33 -2.21 1.14 0.73
CA HIS A 33 -3.45 1.35 1.47
C HIS A 33 -3.41 2.69 2.20
N CYS A 34 -4.44 3.52 1.99
CA CYS A 34 -4.57 4.80 2.68
C CYS A 34 -5.24 4.64 4.05
N GLU A 35 -4.57 5.09 5.10
CA GLU A 35 -5.06 5.00 6.49
C GLU A 35 -6.27 5.89 6.82
N GLU A 36 -6.61 6.85 5.97
CA GLU A 36 -7.67 7.83 6.24
C GLU A 36 -8.93 7.60 5.40
N CYS A 37 -8.77 7.17 4.15
CA CYS A 37 -9.88 7.07 3.20
C CYS A 37 -10.08 5.68 2.61
N GLU A 38 -9.32 4.69 3.08
CA GLU A 38 -9.48 3.28 2.70
C GLU A 38 -9.30 3.05 1.18
N ARG A 39 -8.62 3.98 0.50
CA ARG A 39 -8.26 3.83 -0.92
C ARG A 39 -6.99 3.01 -1.06
N GLY A 40 -7.02 2.07 -2.00
CA GLY A 40 -5.90 1.24 -2.37
C GLY A 40 -5.35 1.53 -3.77
N TYR A 41 -4.09 1.16 -4.00
CA TYR A 41 -3.42 1.23 -5.30
C TYR A 41 -2.53 0.01 -5.52
N TYR A 42 -2.65 -0.67 -6.67
CA TYR A 42 -1.82 -1.84 -6.98
C TYR A 42 -0.47 -1.50 -7.61
N ASP A 43 -0.36 -0.34 -8.27
CA ASP A 43 0.85 0.09 -8.97
C ASP A 43 1.34 1.44 -8.42
N PRO A 44 2.52 1.49 -7.76
CA PRO A 44 3.06 2.71 -7.18
C PRO A 44 3.51 3.74 -8.23
N SER A 45 3.66 3.34 -9.50
CA SER A 45 4.00 4.23 -10.61
C SER A 45 2.77 4.89 -11.26
N GLN A 46 1.57 4.36 -11.02
CA GLN A 46 0.31 4.80 -11.64
C GLN A 46 -0.70 5.34 -10.61
N ILE A 47 -0.23 6.00 -9.56
CA ILE A 47 -1.11 6.51 -8.49
C ILE A 47 -1.87 7.77 -8.97
N SER A 48 -3.17 7.62 -9.18
CA SER A 48 -4.11 8.72 -9.51
C SER A 48 -5.51 8.46 -8.92
N VAL A 49 -6.40 9.44 -8.93
CA VAL A 49 -7.78 9.26 -8.41
C VAL A 49 -8.50 8.11 -9.13
N GLU A 50 -8.31 8.00 -10.43
CA GLU A 50 -8.94 7.02 -11.33
C GLU A 50 -8.41 5.59 -11.13
N ASN A 51 -7.14 5.46 -10.74
CA ASN A 51 -6.48 4.17 -10.53
C ASN A 51 -6.58 3.69 -9.07
N SER A 52 -7.50 4.26 -8.29
CA SER A 52 -7.73 3.90 -6.90
C SER A 52 -8.93 2.95 -6.76
N PHE A 53 -8.85 2.01 -5.81
CA PHE A 53 -9.97 1.15 -5.43
C PHE A 53 -10.31 1.33 -3.95
N LEU A 54 -11.50 0.93 -3.52
CA LEU A 54 -11.88 0.94 -2.10
C LEU A 54 -11.51 -0.41 -1.50
N THR A 55 -10.56 -0.44 -0.56
CA THR A 55 -10.10 -1.69 0.05
C THR A 55 -11.20 -2.40 0.83
N LEU A 56 -12.19 -1.65 1.33
CA LEU A 56 -13.38 -2.20 1.99
C LEU A 56 -14.33 -2.97 1.06
N GLN A 57 -14.18 -2.83 -0.26
CA GLN A 57 -14.97 -3.56 -1.25
C GLN A 57 -14.27 -4.83 -1.75
N GLU A 58 -13.04 -5.05 -1.29
CA GLU A 58 -12.24 -6.21 -1.68
C GLU A 58 -12.38 -7.31 -0.63
N ASP A 59 -12.52 -8.54 -1.11
CA ASP A 59 -12.59 -9.74 -0.27
C ASP A 59 -11.25 -10.47 -0.35
N PHE A 60 -10.22 -9.89 0.28
CA PHE A 60 -8.92 -10.52 0.41
C PHE A 60 -8.34 -10.35 1.81
N GLU A 61 -7.53 -11.33 2.21
CA GLU A 61 -6.70 -11.22 3.41
C GLU A 61 -5.42 -10.42 3.13
N ALA A 62 -5.06 -9.53 4.05
CA ALA A 62 -3.88 -8.70 3.91
C ALA A 62 -3.06 -8.54 5.19
N VAL A 63 -1.76 -8.40 5.01
CA VAL A 63 -0.79 -8.14 6.09
C VAL A 63 0.09 -6.96 5.73
N ALA A 64 0.62 -6.26 6.75
CA ALA A 64 1.63 -5.24 6.53
C ALA A 64 2.85 -5.86 5.83
N ALA A 65 3.32 -5.23 4.76
CA ALA A 65 4.48 -5.70 4.01
C ALA A 65 5.76 -5.48 4.82
N THR A 66 6.69 -6.41 4.69
CA THR A 66 8.04 -6.26 5.25
C THR A 66 8.99 -5.66 4.22
N SER A 67 10.17 -5.18 4.66
CA SER A 67 11.24 -4.77 3.73
C SER A 67 11.67 -5.91 2.79
N ALA A 68 11.55 -7.17 3.24
CA ALA A 68 11.84 -8.33 2.40
C ALA A 68 10.80 -8.47 1.29
N ASP A 69 9.50 -8.33 1.59
CA ASP A 69 8.45 -8.33 0.57
C ASP A 69 8.70 -7.19 -0.43
N ILE A 70 8.91 -5.95 0.02
CA ILE A 70 9.15 -4.80 -0.86
C ILE A 70 10.29 -5.07 -1.85
N LYS A 71 11.38 -5.69 -1.41
CA LYS A 71 12.48 -6.08 -2.28
C LYS A 71 12.10 -7.20 -3.25
N GLU A 72 11.42 -8.23 -2.77
CA GLU A 72 10.98 -9.40 -3.57
C GLU A 72 10.04 -8.99 -4.71
N TYR A 73 9.09 -8.09 -4.44
CA TYR A 73 8.09 -7.63 -5.41
C TYR A 73 8.58 -6.44 -6.27
N GLY A 74 9.86 -6.09 -6.22
CA GLY A 74 10.46 -5.07 -7.09
C GLY A 74 10.12 -3.61 -6.71
N TRP A 75 9.70 -3.36 -5.47
CA TRP A 75 9.38 -2.03 -4.95
C TRP A 75 10.57 -1.40 -4.19
N GLY A 76 11.76 -2.01 -4.27
CA GLY A 76 12.95 -1.60 -3.52
C GLY A 76 13.54 -0.24 -3.92
N GLU A 77 13.13 0.33 -5.06
CA GLU A 77 13.56 1.67 -5.50
C GLU A 77 12.63 2.79 -5.00
N LEU A 78 11.51 2.45 -4.35
CA LEU A 78 10.62 3.44 -3.77
C LEU A 78 11.26 4.07 -2.53
N GLU A 79 11.01 5.37 -2.34
CA GLU A 79 11.39 6.08 -1.11
C GLU A 79 10.44 5.68 0.03
N ILE A 80 10.80 4.63 0.77
CA ILE A 80 9.97 4.05 1.83
C ILE A 80 10.36 4.61 3.20
N ASN A 81 9.33 4.96 3.97
CA ASN A 81 9.39 5.45 5.35
C ASN A 81 8.92 4.35 6.32
N ALA A 82 9.26 4.47 7.60
CA ALA A 82 8.90 3.53 8.69
C ALA A 82 8.21 4.23 9.86
#